data_AF-A0A1F2Y3B9-F1
#
_entry.id   AF-A0A1F2Y3B9-F1
#
_cell.length_a   1.000
_cell.length_b   1.000
_cell.length_c   1.000
_cell.angle_alpha   90.00
_cell.angle_beta   90.00
_cell.angle_gamma   90.00
#
_symmetry.space_group_name_H-M   'P 1'
#
loop_
_entity.id
_entity.type
_entity.pdbx_description
1 polymer ?
#
loop_
_entity_poly.entity_id
_entity_poly.type
_entity_poly.pdbx_seq_one_letter_code
_entity_poly.pdbx_strand_id
1 'polypeptide(L)' 'MTVTQIHDEIEHLSETRQELWQRLSEGLDSTVAGEIKELDAKLKELWQTLRMEKARLRFGEREEIVRRARAEERLERAA' A
#
# COMPACT_ATOMS: atom_id res chain seq x y z
N MET A 1 -3.62 -8.96 -11.21
CA MET A 1 -2.29 -8.32 -11.19
C MET A 1 -1.37 -9.25 -10.42
N THR A 2 -0.23 -9.65 -10.96
CA THR A 2 0.70 -10.55 -10.25
C THR A 2 1.51 -9.80 -9.19
N VAL A 3 2.11 -10.52 -8.23
CA VAL A 3 2.99 -9.93 -7.20
C VAL A 3 4.10 -9.08 -7.83
N THR A 4 4.70 -9.54 -8.92
CA THR A 4 5.74 -8.81 -9.65
C THR A 4 5.21 -7.52 -10.25
N GLN A 5 4.02 -7.55 -10.88
CA GLN A 5 3.40 -6.34 -11.45
C GLN A 5 3.06 -5.32 -10.38
N ILE A 6 2.57 -5.75 -9.21
CA ILE A 6 2.25 -4.85 -8.10
C ILE A 6 3.53 -4.22 -7.53
N HIS A 7 4.64 -4.97 -7.47
CA HIS A 7 5.92 -4.44 -7.00
C HIS A 7 6.49 -3.39 -7.96
N ASP A 8 6.44 -3.66 -9.27
CA ASP A 8 6.88 -2.74 -10.32
C ASP A 8 6.09 -1.41 -10.29
N GLU A 9 4.77 -1.49 -10.15
CA GLU A 9 3.91 -0.32 -10.01
C GLU A 9 4.21 0.47 -8.72
N ILE A 10 4.50 -0.22 -7.61
CA ILE A 10 4.90 0.45 -6.36
C ILE A 10 6.22 1.21 -6.53
N GLU A 11 7.21 0.62 -7.19
CA GLU A 11 8.50 1.27 -7.47
C GLU A 11 8.28 2.53 -8.32
N HIS A 12 7.61 2.39 -9.45
CA HIS A 12 7.33 3.50 -10.37
C HIS A 12 6.56 4.65 -9.71
N LEU A 13 5.53 4.34 -8.91
CA LEU A 13 4.79 5.36 -8.16
C LEU A 13 5.60 5.97 -7.02
N SER A 14 6.54 5.22 -6.43
CA SER A 14 7.43 5.75 -5.40
C SER A 14 8.45 6.72 -5.98
N GLU A 15 8.99 6.44 -7.17
CA GLU A 15 9.84 7.36 -7.93
C GLU A 15 9.08 8.64 -8.27
N THR A 16 7.89 8.51 -8.84
CA THR A 16 7.02 9.66 -9.17
C THR A 16 6.72 10.51 -7.93
N ARG A 17 6.42 9.86 -6.79
CA ARG A 17 6.19 10.55 -5.51
C ARG A 17 7.43 11.31 -5.06
N GLN A 18 8.62 10.75 -5.23
CA GLN A 18 9.88 11.39 -4.88
C GLN A 18 10.13 12.64 -5.73
N GLU A 19 9.88 12.58 -7.03
CA GLU A 19 9.99 13.74 -7.92
C GLU A 19 9.03 14.88 -7.51
N LEU A 20 7.79 14.54 -7.14
CA LEU A 20 6.83 15.52 -6.65
C LEU A 20 7.26 16.13 -5.31
N TRP A 21 7.83 15.35 -4.40
CA TRP A 21 8.41 15.88 -3.16
C TRP A 21 9.57 16.84 -3.42
N GLN A 22 10.42 16.55 -4.41
CA GLN A 22 11.49 17.45 -4.80
C GLN A 22 10.92 18.77 -5.33
N ARG A 23 9.92 18.72 -6.21
CA ARG A 23 9.23 19.91 -6.74
C ARG A 23 8.53 20.71 -5.64
N LEU A 24 7.90 20.05 -4.67
CA LEU A 24 7.28 20.71 -3.51
C LEU A 24 8.33 21.38 -2.61
N SER A 25 9.55 20.83 -2.55
CA SER A 25 10.65 21.45 -1.81
C SER A 25 11.17 22.72 -2.50
N GLU A 26 10.99 22.86 -3.82
CA GLU A 26 11.37 24.04 -4.58
C GLU A 26 10.34 25.18 -4.47
N GLY A 27 9.10 24.87 -4.07
CA GLY A 27 8.05 25.87 -3.81
C GLY A 27 6.78 25.25 -3.25
N LEU A 28 6.09 26.00 -2.38
CA LEU A 28 4.84 25.55 -1.74
C LEU A 28 3.68 25.52 -2.75
N ASP A 29 3.63 24.46 -3.55
CA ASP A 29 2.56 24.20 -4.52
C ASP A 29 1.50 23.26 -3.94
N SER A 30 0.30 23.79 -3.71
CA SER A 30 -0.82 23.04 -3.16
C SER A 30 -1.35 21.95 -4.08
N THR A 31 -1.14 22.07 -5.40
CA THR A 31 -1.51 21.06 -6.40
C THR A 31 -0.59 19.85 -6.26
N VAL A 32 0.73 20.08 -6.19
CA VAL A 32 1.73 19.04 -5.97
C VAL A 32 1.49 18.30 -4.65
N ALA A 33 1.13 19.03 -3.59
CA ALA A 33 0.75 18.42 -2.31
C ALA A 33 -0.51 17.52 -2.43
N GLY A 34 -1.47 17.90 -3.29
CA GLY A 34 -2.63 17.07 -3.62
C GLY A 34 -2.24 15.78 -4.35
N GLU A 35 -1.42 15.89 -5.39
CA GLU A 35 -0.95 14.74 -6.18
C GLU A 35 -0.16 13.74 -5.31
N ILE A 36 0.71 14.22 -4.43
CA ILE A 36 1.44 13.38 -3.47
C ILE A 36 0.46 12.59 -2.60
N LYS A 37 -0.61 13.24 -2.10
CA LYS A 37 -1.61 12.60 -1.26
C LYS A 37 -2.39 11.51 -2.00
N GLU A 38 -2.73 11.74 -3.27
CA GLU A 38 -3.38 10.75 -4.12
C GLU A 38 -2.45 9.55 -4.40
N LEU A 39 -1.17 9.81 -4.65
CA LEU A 39 -0.15 8.77 -4.81
C LEU A 39 0.04 7.94 -3.54
N ASP A 40 0.07 8.57 -2.35
CA ASP A 40 0.16 7.85 -1.08
C ASP A 40 -1.07 6.95 -0.85
N ALA A 41 -2.27 7.40 -1.23
CA ALA A 41 -3.48 6.57 -1.18
C ALA A 41 -3.35 5.35 -2.11
N LYS A 42 -2.95 5.56 -3.36
CA LYS A 42 -2.76 4.50 -4.36
C LYS A 42 -1.67 3.50 -3.93
N LEU A 43 -0.54 4.00 -3.41
CA LEU A 43 0.53 3.17 -2.86
C LEU A 43 0.01 2.30 -1.71
N LYS A 44 -0.76 2.88 -0.78
CA LYS A 44 -1.36 2.13 0.33
C LYS A 44 -2.25 0.99 -0.16
N GLU A 45 -3.08 1.22 -1.18
CA GLU A 45 -3.92 0.18 -1.78
C GLU A 45 -3.10 -0.91 -2.48
N LEU A 46 -2.04 -0.55 -3.20
CA LEU A 46 -1.14 -1.51 -3.84
C LEU A 46 -0.41 -2.37 -2.80
N TRP A 47 0.08 -1.78 -1.70
CA TRP A 47 0.70 -2.52 -0.62
C TRP A 47 -0.27 -3.47 0.11
N GLN A 48 -1.54 -3.10 0.25
CA GLN A 48 -2.58 -4.00 0.76
C GLN A 48 -2.82 -5.17 -0.21
N THR A 49 -2.96 -4.86 -1.50
CA THR A 49 -3.15 -5.86 -2.56
C THR A 49 -1.96 -6.82 -2.62
N LEU A 50 -0.73 -6.31 -2.56
CA LEU A 50 0.48 -7.12 -2.52
C LEU A 50 0.49 -8.08 -1.32
N ARG A 51 0.11 -7.58 -0.14
CA ARG A 51 0.02 -8.41 1.07
C ARG A 51 -1.04 -9.49 0.94
N MET A 52 -2.20 -9.17 0.36
CA MET A 52 -3.26 -10.14 0.10
C MET A 52 -2.82 -11.23 -0.88
N GLU A 53 -2.19 -10.84 -1.99
CA GLU A 53 -1.71 -11.79 -3.00
C GLU A 53 -0.56 -12.66 -2.45
N LYS A 54 0.38 -12.09 -1.68
CA LYS A 54 1.42 -12.86 -0.98
C LYS A 54 0.84 -13.82 0.04
N ALA A 55 -0.17 -13.40 0.81
CA ALA A 55 -0.84 -14.25 1.77
C ALA A 55 -1.58 -15.39 1.05
N ARG A 56 -2.26 -15.11 -0.06
CA ARG A 56 -2.90 -16.12 -0.91
C ARG A 56 -1.90 -17.16 -1.44
N LEU A 57 -0.74 -16.71 -1.92
CA LEU A 57 0.33 -17.60 -2.39
C LEU A 57 0.90 -18.47 -1.26
N ARG A 58 0.98 -17.94 -0.03
CA ARG A 58 1.58 -18.64 1.11
C ARG A 58 0.61 -19.56 1.84
N PHE A 59 -0.67 -19.21 1.91
CA PHE A 59 -1.67 -19.84 2.78
C PHE A 59 -2.90 -20.38 2.02
N GLY A 60 -2.95 -20.30 0.69
CA GLY A 60 -4.10 -20.76 -0.09
C GLY A 60 -5.26 -19.75 -0.15
N GLU A 61 -6.45 -20.18 -0.56
CA GLU A 61 -7.60 -19.28 -0.72
C GLU A 61 -8.09 -18.68 0.61
N ARG A 62 -8.59 -17.44 0.48
CA ARG A 62 -9.05 -16.42 1.44
C ARG A 62 -9.53 -16.85 2.83
N GLU A 63 -10.05 -18.07 2.99
CA GLU A 63 -10.71 -18.55 4.21
C GLU A 63 -9.75 -18.80 5.39
N GLU A 64 -8.50 -19.19 5.15
CA GLU A 64 -7.53 -19.41 6.25
C GLU A 64 -6.97 -18.09 6.82
N ILE A 65 -6.80 -17.09 5.96
CA ILE A 65 -6.20 -15.79 6.31
C ILE A 65 -7.17 -14.94 7.15
N VAL A 66 -8.47 -14.92 6.79
CA VAL A 66 -9.51 -14.19 7.57
C VAL A 66 -9.72 -14.83 8.95
N ARG A 67 -9.59 -16.15 9.06
CA ARG A 67 -9.73 -16.88 10.34
C ARG A 67 -8.63 -16.47 11.33
N ARG A 68 -7.41 -16.23 10.84
CA ARG A 68 -6.25 -15.81 11.65
C ARG A 68 -6.28 -14.31 12.00
N ALA A 69 -6.63 -13.44 11.04
CA ALA A 69 -6.75 -12.00 11.28
C ALA A 69 -7.81 -11.66 12.35
N ARG A 70 -8.95 -12.37 12.36
CA ARG A 70 -9.98 -12.22 13.41
C ARG A 70 -9.55 -12.73 14.80
N ALA A 71 -8.55 -13.60 14.86
CA ALA A 71 -8.02 -14.10 16.14
C ALA A 71 -7.12 -13.06 16.83
N GLU A 72 -6.44 -12.20 16.06
CA GLU A 72 -5.58 -11.12 16.59
C GLU A 72 -6.39 -9.87 17.00
N GLU A 73 -7.49 -9.52 16.30
CA GLU A 73 -8.35 -8.36 16.65
C GLU A 73 -9.01 -8.47 18.04
N ARG A 74 -9.12 -9.67 18.63
CA ARG A 74 -9.68 -9.87 19.97
C ARG A 74 -8.70 -9.64 21.12
N LEU A 75 -7.39 -9.57 20.87
CA LEU A 75 -6.40 -9.31 21.94
C LEU A 75 -6.22 -7.82 22.24
N GLU A 76 -6.38 -6.93 21.25
CA GLU A 76 -6.15 -5.49 21.43
C GLU A 76 -7.26 -4.75 22.18
N ARG A 77 -8.46 -5.35 22.33
CA ARG A 77 -9.57 -4.73 23.08
C ARG A 77 -9.68 -5.17 24.54
N ALA A 78 -8.81 -6.06 25.00
CA ALA A 78 -8.82 -6.60 26.36
C ALA A 78 -7.54 -6.30 27.16
N ALA A 79 -6.65 -5.44 26.65
CA ALA A 79 -5.41 -5.02 27.32
C ALA A 79 -5.46 -3.52 27.66
#